data_AF-A0A9D5L5V7-F1
#
_entry.id   AF-A0A9D5L5V7-F1
#
_cell.length_a   1.000
_cell.length_b   1.000
_cell.length_c   1.000
_cell.angle_alpha   90.00
_cell.angle_beta   90.00
_cell.angle_gamma   90.00
#
_symmetry.space_group_name_H-M   'P 1'
#
loop_
_entity.id
_entity.type
_entity.pdbx_description
1 polymer ?
#
loop_
_entity_poly.entity_id
_entity_poly.type
_entity_poly.pdbx_seq_one_letter_code
_entity_poly.pdbx_strand_id
1 'polypeptide(L)' 'MSSILLKKSEKFPLFDGWGEGYYAASVSLSERDNVIEYIKNQQQHHAAANFESEMKALYRKAGLPWHDNDIK' A
#
# COMPACT_ATOMS: atom_id res chain seq x y z
N MET A 1 -6.61 -1.66 12.90
CA MET A 1 -5.97 -2.44 14.00
C MET A 1 -5.07 -1.51 14.79
N SER A 2 -4.98 -1.67 16.12
CA SER A 2 -4.09 -0.84 16.95
C SER A 2 -2.66 -1.39 16.98
N SER A 3 -1.65 -0.51 16.91
CA SER A 3 -0.24 -0.89 17.03
C SER A 3 0.07 -1.63 18.32
N ILE A 4 -0.59 -1.26 19.43
CA ILE A 4 -0.42 -1.90 20.74
C ILE A 4 -0.84 -3.37 20.67
N LEU A 5 -1.94 -3.66 19.97
CA LEU A 5 -2.45 -5.03 19.85
C LEU A 5 -1.52 -5.89 18.99
N LEU A 6 -0.98 -5.33 17.91
CA LEU A 6 -0.06 -6.05 17.03
C LEU A 6 1.28 -6.33 17.70
N LYS A 7 1.87 -5.35 18.39
CA LYS A 7 3.13 -5.54 19.13
C LYS A 7 3.05 -6.57 20.25
N LYS A 8 1.86 -6.77 20.83
CA LYS A 8 1.62 -7.78 21.88
C LYS A 8 1.24 -9.16 21.34
N SER A 9 0.99 -9.28 20.04
CA SER A 9 0.51 -10.52 19.43
C SER A 9 1.68 -11.41 19.02
N GLU A 10 1.72 -12.65 19.53
CA GLU A 10 2.70 -13.66 19.11
C GLU A 10 2.58 -14.02 17.62
N LYS A 11 1.45 -13.70 16.99
CA LYS A 11 1.23 -13.94 15.55
C LYS A 11 2.01 -12.98 14.64
N PHE A 12 2.49 -11.86 15.19
CA PHE A 12 3.20 -10.83 14.43
C PHE A 12 4.51 -10.44 15.10
N PRO A 13 5.45 -11.39 15.30
CA PRO A 13 6.68 -11.15 16.06
C PRO A 13 7.61 -10.14 15.38
N LEU A 14 7.42 -9.89 14.08
CA LEU A 14 8.20 -8.96 13.27
C LEU A 14 7.53 -7.59 13.10
N PHE A 15 6.37 -7.35 13.73
CA PHE A 15 5.69 -6.07 13.60
C PHE A 15 6.33 -5.01 14.49
N ASP A 16 6.99 -4.03 13.88
CA ASP A 16 7.61 -2.89 14.60
C ASP A 16 6.75 -1.60 14.55
N GLY A 17 5.88 -1.47 13.55
CA GLY A 17 5.01 -0.32 13.39
C GLY A 17 4.27 -0.32 12.08
N TRP A 18 3.34 0.62 11.95
CA TRP A 18 2.80 1.00 10.64
C TRP A 18 3.79 1.92 9.94
N GLY A 19 3.66 2.04 8.61
CA GLY A 19 4.38 3.08 7.86
C GLY A 19 4.03 4.48 8.36
N GLU A 20 4.92 5.44 8.12
CA GLU A 20 4.75 6.84 8.56
C GLU A 20 3.53 7.52 7.91
N GLY A 21 3.06 7.02 6.76
CA GLY A 21 1.89 7.49 6.04
C GLY A 21 1.00 6.36 5.50
N TYR A 22 -0.12 6.75 4.91
CA TYR A 22 -1.04 5.84 4.22
C TYR A 22 -1.55 6.45 2.93
N TYR A 23 -1.87 5.59 1.97
CA TYR A 23 -2.54 5.96 0.72
C TYR A 23 -3.91 5.29 0.66
N ALA A 24 -4.93 6.05 0.24
CA ALA A 24 -6.28 5.56 0.04
C ALA A 24 -6.88 6.16 -1.22
N ALA A 25 -7.50 5.32 -2.06
CA ALA A 25 -8.20 5.74 -3.26
C ALA A 25 -9.48 4.91 -3.43
N SER A 26 -10.54 5.56 -3.89
CA SER A 26 -11.78 4.88 -4.28
C SER A 26 -11.63 4.28 -5.67
N VAL A 27 -12.17 3.08 -5.85
CA VAL A 27 -12.22 2.39 -7.15
C VAL A 27 -13.66 2.06 -7.53
N SER A 28 -13.91 1.92 -8.82
CA SER A 28 -15.22 1.48 -9.31
C SER A 28 -15.46 0.01 -9.00
N LEU A 29 -16.73 -0.42 -8.97
CA LEU A 29 -17.07 -1.84 -8.75
C LEU A 29 -16.45 -2.76 -9.81
N SER A 30 -16.31 -2.30 -11.06
CA SER A 30 -15.67 -3.06 -12.13
C SER A 30 -14.18 -3.30 -11.91
N GLU A 31 -13.52 -2.52 -11.06
CA GLU A 31 -12.11 -2.70 -10.73
C GLU A 31 -11.87 -3.61 -9.54
N ARG A 32 -12.92 -4.02 -8.82
CA ARG A 32 -12.82 -4.82 -7.59
C ARG A 32 -11.95 -6.05 -7.79
N ASP A 33 -12.23 -6.84 -8.81
CA ASP A 33 -11.55 -8.12 -9.04
C ASP A 33 -10.07 -7.91 -9.42
N ASN A 34 -9.78 -6.84 -10.17
CA ASN A 34 -8.40 -6.45 -10.48
C ASN A 34 -7.63 -6.01 -9.23
N VAL A 35 -8.27 -5.28 -8.31
CA VAL A 35 -7.65 -4.88 -7.03
C VAL A 35 -7.40 -6.10 -6.15
N ILE A 36 -8.32 -7.06 -6.11
CA ILE A 36 -8.14 -8.32 -5.38
C ILE A 36 -6.91 -9.07 -5.90
N GLU A 37 -6.80 -9.27 -7.21
CA GLU A 37 -5.65 -9.96 -7.81
C GLU A 37 -4.34 -9.19 -7.62
N TYR A 38 -4.38 -7.86 -7.70
CA TYR A 38 -3.21 -7.03 -7.38
C TYR A 38 -2.74 -7.25 -5.93
N ILE A 39 -3.64 -7.22 -4.94
CA ILE A 39 -3.30 -7.43 -3.52
C ILE A 39 -2.70 -8.83 -3.29
N LYS A 40 -3.28 -9.87 -3.89
CA LYS A 40 -2.76 -11.24 -3.76
C LYS A 40 -1.32 -11.39 -4.25
N ASN A 41 -0.97 -10.68 -5.32
CA ASN A 41 0.34 -10.78 -5.97
C ASN A 41 1.35 -9.71 -5.51
N GLN A 42 1.01 -8.85 -4.54
CA GLN A 42 1.87 -7.74 -4.09
C GLN A 42 3.25 -8.21 -3.62
N GLN A 43 3.34 -9.33 -2.89
CA GLN A 43 4.63 -9.82 -2.40
C GLN A 43 5.62 -10.13 -3.54
N GLN A 44 5.14 -10.76 -4.62
CA GLN A 44 5.97 -11.05 -5.79
C GLN A 44 6.27 -9.77 -6.59
N HIS A 45 5.30 -8.87 -6.73
CA HIS A 45 5.48 -7.61 -7.43
C HIS A 45 6.54 -6.72 -6.74
N HIS A 46 6.42 -6.55 -5.41
CA HIS A 46 7.28 -5.69 -4.58
C HIS A 46 8.67 -6.26 -4.37
N ALA A 47 8.89 -7.55 -4.66
CA ALA A 47 10.23 -8.12 -4.69
C ALA A 47 11.11 -7.51 -5.80
N ALA A 48 10.50 -6.95 -6.85
CA ALA A 48 11.21 -6.32 -7.98
C ALA A 48 10.78 -4.86 -8.23
N ALA A 49 9.64 -4.41 -7.70
CA ALA A 49 9.11 -3.06 -7.91
C ALA A 49 9.71 -2.05 -6.93
N ASN A 50 9.99 -0.84 -7.42
CA ASN A 50 10.39 0.29 -6.61
C ASN A 50 9.16 1.04 -6.07
N PHE A 51 9.14 1.29 -4.76
CA PHE A 51 8.02 1.92 -4.06
C PHE A 51 7.62 3.30 -4.63
N GLU A 52 8.57 4.19 -4.87
CA GLU A 52 8.27 5.54 -5.41
C GLU A 52 7.64 5.46 -6.81
N SER A 53 8.14 4.55 -7.65
CA SER A 53 7.61 4.34 -9.00
C SER A 53 6.17 3.81 -8.96
N GLU A 54 5.87 2.92 -8.02
CA GLU A 54 4.53 2.38 -7.81
C GLU A 54 3.56 3.44 -7.28
N MET A 55 4.00 4.25 -6.31
CA MET A 55 3.22 5.37 -5.80
C MET A 55 2.86 6.37 -6.91
N LYS A 56 3.82 6.74 -7.77
CA LYS A 56 3.56 7.59 -8.95
C LYS A 56 2.53 6.95 -9.90
N ALA A 57 2.61 5.65 -10.11
CA ALA A 57 1.65 4.92 -10.95
C ALA A 57 0.24 4.93 -10.35
N LEU A 58 0.10 4.75 -9.04
CA LEU A 58 -1.18 4.81 -8.32
C LEU A 58 -1.78 6.22 -8.36
N TYR A 59 -0.97 7.27 -8.16
CA TYR A 59 -1.41 8.66 -8.30
C TYR A 59 -1.94 8.95 -9.70
N ARG A 60 -1.18 8.56 -10.72
CA ARG A 60 -1.60 8.69 -12.12
C ARG A 60 -2.90 7.93 -12.40
N LYS A 61 -3.05 6.72 -11.87
CA LYS A 61 -4.28 5.92 -12.01
C LYS A 61 -5.49 6.61 -11.36
N ALA A 62 -5.28 7.24 -10.21
CA ALA A 62 -6.30 8.01 -9.50
C ALA A 62 -6.56 9.40 -10.10
N GLY A 63 -5.81 9.81 -11.12
CA GLY A 63 -5.90 11.16 -11.70
C GLY A 63 -5.36 12.27 -10.78
N LEU A 64 -4.49 11.92 -9.83
CA LEU A 64 -3.91 12.86 -8.87
C LEU A 64 -2.52 13.36 -9.35
N PRO A 65 -2.19 14.64 -9.13
CA PRO A 65 -0.87 15.17 -9.40
C PRO A 65 0.17 14.66 -8.39
N TRP A 66 1.39 14.41 -8.85
CA TRP A 66 2.51 14.01 -8.00
C TRP A 66 3.29 15.22 -7.49
N HIS A 67 3.62 15.23 -6.20
CA HIS A 67 4.59 16.16 -5.62
C HIS A 67 5.70 15.41 -4.90
N ASP A 68 6.96 15.86 -5.05
CA ASP A 68 8.13 15.16 -4.46
C ASP A 68 8.11 15.07 -2.92
N ASN A 69 7.26 15.86 -2.27
CA ASN A 69 7.06 15.83 -0.83
C ASN A 69 5.98 14.84 -0.37
N ASP A 70 5.29 14.17 -1.29
CA ASP A 70 4.16 13.28 -0.96
C ASP A 70 4.59 11.95 -0.31
N ILE A 71 5.88 11.57 -0.42
CA ILE A 71 6.44 10.36 0.19
C ILE A 71 7.56 10.64 1.21
N LYS A 72 7.57 11.82 1.83
CA LYS A 72 8.61 12.15 2.81
C LYS A 72 8.44 11.43 4.13
#